data_AF-A0A8D3AVE8-F1
#
_entry.id   AF-A0A8D3AVE8-F1
#
_cell.length_a   1.000
_cell.length_b   1.000
_cell.length_c   1.000
_cell.angle_alpha   90.00
_cell.angle_beta   90.00
_cell.angle_gamma   90.00
#
_symmetry.space_group_name_H-M   'P 1'
#
loop_
_entity.id
_entity.type
_entity.pdbx_description
1 polymer ?
#
loop_
_entity_poly.entity_id
_entity_poly.type
_entity_poly.pdbx_seq_one_letter_code
_entity_poly.pdbx_strand_id
1 'polypeptide(L)'
;SELYPVLLNCCDSGRTCLLEVVFILDSSESAKIFLFEKQKSFVLGFSTRLSMLQVGGWTLQVRMAALQYSSSVSIEQRFSAWKDLDSFHGQVSTMNYIGHGTYTTYAIANASQLLVQETLADSIRVVVLMTDGVDHPRNPDVIAAATEAKGHGIKFFTVGLSDVSRQSQNNAKLRAIASTPAQQFVQSLLDAQLEEKLLKEMVSCGVTCRQTPLELVFVIDSSESVGPENFNVIKDFVNALIDRASVRRDTTRVGVVLYSHLNAVVLSLGQEATRDEIKSAVRSMTYMGEGTFTGSAIQQASQVFKAARPGVRKVAVIITDGQADKRDSVSLERAVTEAQGSNIEMFVIGVVNGSDPLYEEFKKELYLMASDPDSDHVYLIDEFKTLPGDSSHNHMIQY
;
A
#
# COMPACT_ATOMS: atom_id res chain seq x y z
N SER A 1 9.85 17.89 8.12
CA SER A 1 9.68 16.99 9.26
C SER A 1 8.20 16.72 9.41
N GLU A 2 7.65 15.80 8.61
CA GLU A 2 6.30 15.27 8.78
C GLU A 2 6.17 14.13 7.77
N LEU A 3 6.22 12.90 8.28
CA LEU A 3 6.02 11.66 7.52
C LEU A 3 4.70 11.08 8.04
N TYR A 4 3.58 11.45 7.43
CA TYR A 4 2.28 10.77 7.54
C TYR A 4 1.41 11.02 6.29
N PRO A 5 0.45 10.14 5.93
CA PRO A 5 0.22 8.76 6.40
C PRO A 5 0.19 7.75 5.23
N VAL A 6 0.83 6.58 5.38
CA VAL A 6 0.47 5.38 4.60
C VAL A 6 0.64 4.22 5.56
N LEU A 7 -0.40 3.92 6.34
CA LEU A 7 -0.37 2.94 7.42
C LEU A 7 -1.70 2.21 7.58
N LEU A 8 -1.93 1.18 6.79
CA LEU A 8 -2.78 0.05 7.17
C LEU A 8 -2.11 -1.24 6.78
N ASN A 9 -1.64 -1.98 7.79
CA ASN A 9 -2.04 -3.36 7.93
C ASN A 9 -1.68 -3.94 9.31
N CYS A 10 -2.54 -3.74 10.29
CA CYS A 10 -2.54 -4.51 11.53
C CYS A 10 -4.01 -4.70 11.96
N CYS A 11 -4.72 -5.56 11.24
CA CYS A 11 -6.11 -5.91 11.54
C CYS A 11 -6.17 -7.27 12.21
N ASP A 12 -6.25 -7.29 13.54
CA ASP A 12 -7.46 -7.64 14.30
C ASP A 12 -7.04 -7.61 15.78
N SER A 13 -7.74 -6.85 16.62
CA SER A 13 -7.43 -6.56 18.05
C SER A 13 -6.27 -5.58 18.38
N GLY A 14 -6.59 -4.27 18.32
CA GLY A 14 -5.80 -3.23 18.98
C GLY A 14 -4.77 -2.52 18.09
N ARG A 15 -4.38 -1.31 18.49
CA ARG A 15 -3.48 -0.41 17.76
C ARG A 15 -2.01 -0.89 17.73
N THR A 16 -1.74 -2.18 17.89
CA THR A 16 -0.39 -2.73 18.04
C THR A 16 0.01 -3.51 16.79
N CYS A 17 1.23 -3.27 16.29
CA CYS A 17 1.72 -3.90 15.08
C CYS A 17 3.04 -4.62 15.31
N LEU A 18 3.08 -5.92 15.03
CA LEU A 18 4.24 -6.77 15.28
C LEU A 18 5.13 -6.82 14.04
N LEU A 19 6.34 -6.28 14.17
CA LEU A 19 7.36 -6.27 13.13
C LEU A 19 8.54 -7.16 13.54
N GLU A 20 8.77 -8.19 12.75
CA GLU A 20 9.74 -9.25 13.02
C GLU A 20 10.85 -9.17 11.95
N VAL A 21 12.04 -8.74 12.33
CA VAL A 21 13.14 -8.50 11.38
C VAL A 21 14.29 -9.47 11.62
N VAL A 22 14.66 -10.23 10.59
CA VAL A 22 15.90 -11.04 10.59
C VAL A 22 16.97 -10.34 9.75
N PHE A 23 18.13 -10.09 10.35
CA PHE A 23 19.33 -9.69 9.61
C PHE A 23 20.16 -10.92 9.25
N ILE A 24 20.49 -11.06 7.96
CA ILE A 24 21.38 -12.11 7.47
C ILE A 24 22.69 -11.47 7.05
N LEU A 25 23.76 -11.72 7.83
CA LEU A 25 25.08 -11.16 7.59
C LEU A 25 25.95 -12.17 6.83
N ASP A 26 26.53 -11.73 5.73
CA ASP A 26 27.46 -12.51 4.93
C ASP A 26 28.86 -12.43 5.56
N SER A 27 29.28 -13.55 6.14
CA SER A 27 30.58 -13.75 6.79
C SER A 27 31.53 -14.58 5.92
N SER A 28 31.26 -14.70 4.62
CA SER A 28 32.08 -15.46 3.67
C SER A 28 33.43 -14.82 3.35
N GLU A 29 34.31 -15.60 2.71
CA GLU A 29 35.62 -15.14 2.26
C GLU A 29 35.55 -13.94 1.30
N SER A 30 34.52 -13.89 0.46
CA SER A 30 34.34 -12.82 -0.52
C SER A 30 33.88 -11.50 0.12
N ALA A 31 33.09 -11.57 1.19
CA ALA A 31 32.75 -10.41 2.01
C ALA A 31 33.99 -9.81 2.70
N LYS A 32 34.95 -10.65 3.11
CA LYS A 32 36.12 -10.26 3.91
C LYS A 32 35.73 -9.68 5.28
N ILE A 33 36.68 -9.71 6.21
CA ILE A 33 36.49 -9.18 7.58
C ILE A 33 36.00 -7.72 7.56
N PHE A 34 36.52 -6.90 6.64
CA PHE A 34 36.16 -5.48 6.55
C PHE A 34 34.69 -5.22 6.20
N LEU A 35 34.11 -5.93 5.22
CA LEU A 35 32.68 -5.73 4.91
C LEU A 35 31.80 -6.38 5.96
N PHE A 36 32.24 -7.47 6.60
CA PHE A 36 31.52 -8.06 7.72
C PHE A 36 31.37 -7.09 8.91
N GLU A 37 32.43 -6.38 9.28
CA GLU A 37 32.34 -5.34 10.32
C GLU A 37 31.48 -4.14 9.91
N LYS A 38 31.42 -3.80 8.62
CA LYS A 38 30.46 -2.80 8.12
C LYS A 38 29.01 -3.27 8.21
N GLN A 39 28.75 -4.54 7.92
CA GLN A 39 27.42 -5.13 8.08
C GLN A 39 26.97 -5.08 9.55
N LYS A 40 27.83 -5.50 10.48
CA LYS A 40 27.57 -5.38 11.94
C LYS A 40 27.25 -3.94 12.33
N SER A 41 28.09 -3.01 11.91
CA SER A 41 27.91 -1.57 12.18
C SER A 41 26.55 -1.06 11.64
N PHE A 42 26.17 -1.47 10.43
CA PHE A 42 24.87 -1.14 9.84
C PHE A 42 23.71 -1.73 10.65
N VAL A 43 23.78 -3.01 11.04
CA VAL A 43 22.74 -3.66 11.84
C VAL A 43 22.54 -2.95 13.18
N LEU A 44 23.62 -2.56 13.87
CA LEU A 44 23.56 -1.82 15.13
C LEU A 44 22.91 -0.43 14.96
N GLY A 45 23.33 0.34 13.96
CA GLY A 45 22.77 1.67 13.67
C GLY A 45 21.30 1.60 13.24
N PHE A 46 21.00 0.74 12.27
CA PHE A 46 19.66 0.59 11.72
C PHE A 46 18.66 0.06 12.74
N SER A 47 19.03 -0.93 13.55
CA SER A 47 18.15 -1.46 14.61
C SER A 47 17.77 -0.39 15.64
N THR A 48 18.71 0.48 16.00
CA THR A 48 18.46 1.64 16.89
C THR A 48 17.41 2.57 16.30
N ARG A 49 17.54 2.91 15.01
CA ARG A 49 16.57 3.78 14.34
C ARG A 49 15.21 3.11 14.18
N LEU A 50 15.19 1.82 13.88
CA LEU A 50 13.96 1.06 13.71
C LEU A 50 13.18 0.93 15.03
N SER A 51 13.86 0.73 16.17
CA SER A 51 13.20 0.65 17.48
C SER A 51 12.64 2.00 17.97
N MET A 52 13.17 3.12 17.47
CA MET A 52 12.70 4.47 17.81
C MET A 52 11.59 4.96 16.88
N LEU A 53 11.23 4.19 15.86
CA LEU A 53 10.28 4.60 14.83
C LEU A 53 8.89 4.80 15.43
N GLN A 54 8.35 6.02 15.28
CA GLN A 54 7.00 6.37 15.70
C GLN A 54 6.06 6.32 14.50
N VAL A 55 4.89 5.72 14.72
CA VAL A 55 3.89 5.42 13.70
C VAL A 55 2.53 5.90 14.22
N GLY A 56 1.95 6.89 13.54
CA GLY A 56 0.84 7.71 14.02
C GLY A 56 -0.40 6.88 14.19
N GLY A 57 -0.93 6.89 15.42
CA GLY A 57 -2.09 6.06 15.79
C GLY A 57 -1.77 4.59 16.07
N TRP A 58 -0.51 4.15 15.95
CA TRP A 58 -0.08 2.76 16.14
C TRP A 58 1.10 2.62 17.10
N THR A 59 1.18 1.47 17.77
CA THR A 59 2.36 1.05 18.54
C THR A 59 3.07 -0.04 17.77
N LEU A 60 4.24 0.28 17.21
CA LEU A 60 5.09 -0.70 16.54
C LEU A 60 5.90 -1.48 17.57
N GLN A 61 5.65 -2.77 17.69
CA GLN A 61 6.44 -3.69 18.50
C GLN A 61 7.41 -4.44 17.61
N VAL A 62 8.70 -4.09 17.74
CA VAL A 62 9.76 -4.66 16.92
C VAL A 62 10.51 -5.72 17.71
N ARG A 63 10.67 -6.91 17.12
CA ARG A 63 11.63 -7.92 17.58
C ARG A 63 12.60 -8.22 16.45
N MET A 64 13.84 -8.54 16.81
CA MET A 64 14.89 -8.77 15.83
C MET A 64 15.64 -10.07 16.10
N ALA A 65 16.04 -10.70 15.01
CA ALA A 65 16.92 -11.85 14.99
C ALA A 65 18.11 -11.53 14.09
N ALA A 66 19.22 -12.25 14.32
CA ALA A 66 20.39 -12.13 13.48
C ALA A 66 21.02 -13.50 13.27
N LEU A 67 21.40 -13.76 12.03
CA LEU A 67 22.17 -14.93 11.64
C LEU A 67 23.31 -14.48 10.74
N GLN A 68 24.44 -15.16 10.87
CA GLN A 68 25.56 -15.02 9.96
C GLN A 68 25.73 -16.31 9.15
N TYR A 69 26.23 -16.19 7.94
CA TYR A 69 26.46 -17.36 7.10
C TYR A 69 27.76 -17.28 6.32
N SER A 70 28.28 -18.47 6.00
CA SER A 70 29.29 -18.72 4.99
C SER A 70 29.10 -20.14 4.46
N SER A 71 30.00 -21.08 4.77
CA SER A 71 29.85 -22.53 4.53
C SER A 71 28.86 -23.19 5.48
N SER A 72 28.56 -22.53 6.59
CA SER A 72 27.53 -22.90 7.55
C SER A 72 26.69 -21.67 7.90
N VAL A 73 25.55 -21.89 8.54
CA VAL A 73 24.69 -20.82 9.07
C VAL A 73 24.75 -20.88 10.59
N SER A 74 25.01 -19.75 11.23
CA SER A 74 24.97 -19.58 12.68
C SER A 74 23.84 -18.63 13.04
N ILE A 75 22.94 -19.07 13.92
CA ILE A 75 21.86 -18.24 14.47
C ILE A 75 22.37 -17.60 15.75
N GLU A 76 22.66 -16.31 15.68
CA GLU A 76 23.31 -15.55 16.75
C GLU A 76 22.28 -14.94 17.71
N GLN A 77 21.13 -14.49 17.18
CA GLN A 77 19.97 -14.08 17.96
C GLN A 77 18.70 -14.70 17.40
N ARG A 78 17.87 -15.27 18.28
CA ARG A 78 16.53 -15.81 18.00
C ARG A 78 15.41 -14.85 18.44
N PHE A 79 14.23 -14.96 17.85
CA PHE A 79 13.04 -14.21 18.30
C PHE A 79 12.55 -14.70 19.67
N SER A 80 12.61 -16.00 19.91
CA SER A 80 12.28 -16.64 21.19
C SER A 80 13.19 -16.20 22.36
N ALA A 81 14.40 -15.72 22.06
CA ALA A 81 15.36 -15.19 23.02
C ALA A 81 15.38 -13.65 23.05
N TRP A 82 14.45 -12.98 22.35
CA TRP A 82 14.36 -11.53 22.32
C TRP A 82 14.04 -10.96 23.71
N LYS A 83 14.80 -9.93 24.13
CA LYS A 83 14.58 -9.22 25.39
C LYS A 83 14.45 -7.73 25.13
N ASP A 84 15.51 -7.13 24.61
CA ASP A 84 15.64 -5.71 24.34
C ASP A 84 16.74 -5.48 23.29
N LEU A 85 16.87 -4.22 22.88
CA LEU A 85 17.83 -3.79 21.88
C LEU A 85 19.28 -3.95 22.35
N ASP A 86 19.56 -3.71 23.64
CA ASP A 86 20.91 -3.78 24.19
C ASP A 86 21.45 -5.21 24.16
N SER A 87 20.63 -6.20 24.53
CA SER A 87 20.96 -7.61 24.43
C SER A 87 21.20 -8.03 22.98
N PHE A 88 20.38 -7.53 22.05
CA PHE A 88 20.55 -7.78 20.62
C PHE A 88 21.87 -7.19 20.09
N HIS A 89 22.19 -5.94 20.45
CA HIS A 89 23.45 -5.29 20.11
C HIS A 89 24.66 -6.05 20.66
N GLY A 90 24.54 -6.58 21.88
CA GLY A 90 25.53 -7.46 22.48
C GLY A 90 25.84 -8.68 21.61
N GLN A 91 24.81 -9.41 21.16
CA GLN A 91 24.99 -10.58 20.29
C GLN A 91 25.59 -10.20 18.93
N VAL A 92 25.10 -9.13 18.29
CA VAL A 92 25.62 -8.68 17.00
C VAL A 92 27.08 -8.26 17.10
N SER A 93 27.46 -7.56 18.17
CA SER A 93 28.83 -7.03 18.35
C SER A 93 29.86 -8.14 18.54
N THR A 94 29.49 -9.24 19.20
CA THR A 94 30.37 -10.38 19.48
C THR A 94 30.44 -11.41 18.35
N MET A 95 29.68 -11.22 17.26
CA MET A 95 29.76 -12.10 16.09
C MET A 95 31.19 -12.14 15.54
N ASN A 96 31.71 -13.35 15.39
CA ASN A 96 33.03 -13.62 14.85
C ASN A 96 32.92 -14.02 13.38
N TYR A 97 33.77 -13.43 12.54
CA TYR A 97 33.89 -13.75 11.14
C TYR A 97 34.27 -15.23 10.93
N ILE A 98 33.54 -15.92 10.02
CA ILE A 98 33.74 -17.35 9.75
C ILE A 98 34.67 -17.56 8.55
N GLY A 99 34.45 -16.88 7.43
CA GLY A 99 35.14 -17.11 6.15
C GLY A 99 34.62 -18.34 5.40
N HIS A 100 35.35 -18.77 4.36
CA HIS A 100 35.01 -19.87 3.44
C HIS A 100 33.92 -19.52 2.40
N GLY A 101 33.26 -20.55 1.85
CA GLY A 101 32.33 -20.40 0.72
C GLY A 101 31.02 -19.70 1.10
N THR A 102 30.30 -19.22 0.09
CA THR A 102 29.06 -18.46 0.27
C THR A 102 27.85 -19.33 -0.06
N TYR A 103 27.11 -19.80 0.96
CA TYR A 103 25.93 -20.65 0.79
C TYR A 103 24.63 -19.95 1.21
N THR A 104 24.24 -18.92 0.45
CA THR A 104 23.08 -18.07 0.72
C THR A 104 21.76 -18.83 0.81
N THR A 105 21.60 -19.94 0.07
CA THR A 105 20.36 -20.74 0.11
C THR A 105 20.05 -21.25 1.51
N TYR A 106 21.05 -21.75 2.24
CA TYR A 106 20.84 -22.24 3.60
C TYR A 106 20.56 -21.10 4.57
N ALA A 107 21.12 -19.91 4.34
CA ALA A 107 20.84 -18.75 5.17
C ALA A 107 19.38 -18.31 5.05
N ILE A 108 18.86 -18.26 3.81
CA ILE A 108 17.45 -17.95 3.53
C ILE A 108 16.53 -19.02 4.13
N ALA A 109 16.84 -20.31 3.94
CA ALA A 109 16.03 -21.41 4.48
C ALA A 109 15.95 -21.37 6.02
N ASN A 110 17.08 -21.19 6.70
CA ASN A 110 17.11 -21.08 8.16
C ASN A 110 16.36 -19.84 8.67
N ALA A 111 16.52 -18.69 8.01
CA ALA A 111 15.78 -17.48 8.37
C ALA A 111 14.26 -17.63 8.16
N SER A 112 13.87 -18.26 7.04
CA SER A 112 12.47 -18.56 6.74
C SER A 112 11.85 -19.46 7.82
N GLN A 113 12.55 -20.54 8.17
CA GLN A 113 12.11 -21.45 9.23
C GLN A 113 12.03 -20.73 10.59
N LEU A 114 13.03 -19.92 10.94
CA LEU A 114 13.05 -19.15 12.18
C LEU A 114 11.84 -18.21 12.29
N LEU A 115 11.54 -17.47 11.21
CA LEU A 115 10.38 -16.59 11.15
C LEU A 115 9.07 -17.35 11.27
N VAL A 116 8.89 -18.44 10.50
CA VAL A 116 7.65 -19.21 10.51
C VAL A 116 7.39 -19.89 11.86
N GLN A 117 8.45 -20.34 12.55
CA GLN A 117 8.32 -21.09 13.81
C GLN A 117 8.23 -20.21 15.06
N GLU A 118 8.92 -19.07 15.09
CA GLU A 118 9.06 -18.25 16.32
C GLU A 118 8.24 -16.94 16.30
N THR A 119 7.45 -16.69 15.24
CA THR A 119 6.63 -15.48 15.12
C THR A 119 5.17 -15.79 14.80
N LEU A 120 4.27 -14.87 15.15
CA LEU A 120 2.84 -15.05 14.89
C LEU A 120 2.52 -14.94 13.39
N ALA A 121 1.42 -15.57 12.97
CA ALA A 121 1.04 -15.64 11.56
C ALA A 121 0.62 -14.28 10.96
N ASP A 122 0.17 -13.36 11.81
CA ASP A 122 -0.23 -11.99 11.51
C ASP A 122 0.92 -10.97 11.61
N SER A 123 2.10 -11.40 12.06
CA SER A 123 3.27 -10.52 12.16
C SER A 123 3.81 -10.16 10.78
N ILE A 124 4.32 -8.93 10.65
CA ILE A 124 5.05 -8.50 9.47
C ILE A 124 6.45 -9.11 9.54
N ARG A 125 6.76 -10.01 8.61
CA ARG A 125 8.01 -10.76 8.59
C ARG A 125 8.96 -10.19 7.54
N VAL A 126 10.12 -9.72 7.96
CA VAL A 126 11.11 -9.08 7.11
C VAL A 126 12.46 -9.76 7.24
N VAL A 127 13.10 -10.00 6.10
CA VAL A 127 14.49 -10.43 5.99
C VAL A 127 15.30 -9.31 5.35
N VAL A 128 16.38 -8.90 6.01
CA VAL A 128 17.42 -8.04 5.44
C VAL A 128 18.63 -8.92 5.13
N LEU A 129 18.73 -9.36 3.88
CA LEU A 129 19.83 -10.18 3.38
C LEU A 129 20.96 -9.28 2.89
N MET A 130 22.09 -9.31 3.57
CA MET A 130 23.33 -8.70 3.09
C MET A 130 24.17 -9.75 2.37
N THR A 131 24.64 -9.45 1.16
CA THR A 131 25.52 -10.35 0.39
C THR A 131 26.20 -9.59 -0.75
N ASP A 132 27.37 -10.06 -1.19
CA ASP A 132 27.97 -9.59 -2.43
C ASP A 132 27.39 -10.28 -3.69
N GLY A 133 26.50 -11.26 -3.50
CA GLY A 133 25.76 -11.95 -4.53
C GLY A 133 26.50 -13.13 -5.17
N VAL A 134 27.74 -13.42 -4.78
CA VAL A 134 28.56 -14.48 -5.38
C VAL A 134 28.50 -15.74 -4.53
N ASP A 135 27.69 -16.71 -4.96
CA ASP A 135 27.58 -17.98 -4.23
C ASP A 135 28.70 -18.96 -4.62
N HIS A 136 29.00 -19.87 -3.70
CA HIS A 136 29.81 -21.03 -4.03
C HIS A 136 29.12 -21.87 -5.15
N PRO A 137 29.85 -22.48 -6.10
CA PRO A 137 29.25 -23.25 -7.21
C PRO A 137 28.37 -24.44 -6.80
N ARG A 138 28.50 -24.89 -5.55
CA ARG A 138 27.65 -25.95 -4.95
C ARG A 138 26.50 -25.42 -4.11
N ASN A 139 26.33 -24.10 -4.01
CA ASN A 139 25.15 -23.54 -3.38
C ASN A 139 23.91 -23.99 -4.18
N PRO A 140 22.87 -24.49 -3.51
CA PRO A 140 21.61 -24.84 -4.17
C PRO A 140 20.93 -23.62 -4.81
N ASP A 141 19.73 -23.84 -5.38
CA ASP A 141 18.96 -22.75 -5.99
C ASP A 141 18.42 -21.77 -4.95
N VAL A 142 19.09 -20.64 -4.83
CA VAL A 142 18.74 -19.55 -3.92
C VAL A 142 17.43 -18.84 -4.32
N ILE A 143 17.06 -18.86 -5.60
CA ILE A 143 15.82 -18.24 -6.06
C ILE A 143 14.63 -19.10 -5.65
N ALA A 144 14.76 -20.43 -5.70
CA ALA A 144 13.74 -21.35 -5.20
C ALA A 144 13.52 -21.14 -3.69
N ALA A 145 14.59 -21.08 -2.89
CA ALA A 145 14.48 -20.84 -1.45
C ALA A 145 13.86 -19.48 -1.11
N ALA A 146 14.24 -18.42 -1.84
CA ALA A 146 13.63 -17.10 -1.67
C ALA A 146 12.15 -17.08 -2.08
N THR A 147 11.78 -17.83 -3.13
CA THR A 147 10.38 -17.94 -3.59
C THR A 147 9.52 -18.67 -2.56
N GLU A 148 10.02 -19.76 -1.98
CA GLU A 148 9.37 -20.49 -0.88
C GLU A 148 9.16 -19.57 0.33
N ALA A 149 10.22 -18.88 0.77
CA ALA A 149 10.14 -17.94 1.89
C ALA A 149 9.12 -16.82 1.63
N LYS A 150 9.11 -16.24 0.42
CA LYS A 150 8.11 -15.25 0.01
C LYS A 150 6.68 -15.81 0.02
N GLY A 151 6.50 -17.09 -0.29
CA GLY A 151 5.22 -17.81 -0.17
C GLY A 151 4.66 -17.82 1.27
N HIS A 152 5.51 -17.70 2.28
CA HIS A 152 5.12 -17.56 3.69
C HIS A 152 4.88 -16.11 4.13
N GLY A 153 4.76 -15.17 3.19
CA GLY A 153 4.54 -13.75 3.47
C GLY A 153 5.79 -13.00 3.95
N ILE A 154 6.98 -13.60 3.78
CA ILE A 154 8.25 -12.99 4.19
C ILE A 154 8.71 -12.00 3.12
N LYS A 155 9.01 -10.77 3.55
CA LYS A 155 9.52 -9.72 2.67
C LYS A 155 11.04 -9.67 2.72
N PHE A 156 11.64 -9.55 1.54
CA PHE A 156 13.10 -9.56 1.38
C PHE A 156 13.60 -8.19 0.95
N PHE A 157 14.42 -7.58 1.80
CA PHE A 157 15.35 -6.52 1.43
C PHE A 157 16.71 -7.15 1.17
N THR A 158 17.25 -6.96 -0.02
CA THR A 158 18.61 -7.40 -0.35
C THR A 158 19.53 -6.20 -0.37
N VAL A 159 20.63 -6.28 0.37
CA VAL A 159 21.63 -5.24 0.48
C VAL A 159 22.95 -5.77 -0.09
N GLY A 160 23.36 -5.21 -1.23
CA GLY A 160 24.63 -5.52 -1.87
C GLY A 160 25.81 -4.97 -1.05
N LEU A 161 26.82 -5.78 -0.77
CA LEU A 161 28.02 -5.33 -0.03
C LEU A 161 28.96 -4.43 -0.84
N SER A 162 28.83 -4.46 -2.16
CA SER A 162 29.59 -3.64 -3.10
C SER A 162 28.63 -2.82 -3.98
N ASP A 163 29.18 -1.92 -4.79
CA ASP A 163 28.38 -1.03 -5.62
C ASP A 163 27.46 -1.82 -6.58
N VAL A 164 26.17 -1.82 -6.25
CA VAL A 164 25.09 -2.50 -6.97
C VAL A 164 24.99 -2.05 -8.42
N SER A 165 25.45 -0.83 -8.75
CA SER A 165 25.48 -0.30 -10.12
C SER A 165 26.63 -0.89 -10.95
N ARG A 166 27.71 -1.38 -10.32
CA ARG A 166 28.92 -1.87 -10.99
C ARG A 166 28.89 -3.38 -11.29
N GLN A 167 27.88 -4.12 -10.82
CA GLN A 167 27.75 -5.57 -11.03
C GLN A 167 26.39 -5.92 -11.63
N SER A 168 26.25 -5.80 -12.95
CA SER A 168 24.99 -6.06 -13.67
C SER A 168 24.43 -7.48 -13.48
N GLN A 169 25.28 -8.50 -13.35
CA GLN A 169 24.87 -9.90 -13.13
C GLN A 169 24.46 -10.19 -11.67
N ASN A 170 25.20 -9.70 -10.67
CA ASN A 170 24.84 -9.88 -9.25
C ASN A 170 23.56 -9.10 -8.91
N ASN A 171 23.33 -7.96 -9.57
CA ASN A 171 22.10 -7.18 -9.42
C ASN A 171 20.86 -7.96 -9.88
N ALA A 172 20.93 -8.75 -10.95
CA ALA A 172 19.80 -9.57 -11.40
C ALA A 172 19.40 -10.64 -10.36
N LYS A 173 20.39 -11.28 -9.73
CA LYS A 173 20.17 -12.27 -8.68
C LYS A 173 19.59 -11.65 -7.41
N LEU A 174 20.16 -10.54 -6.94
CA LEU A 174 19.64 -9.81 -5.79
C LEU A 174 18.18 -9.36 -6.03
N ARG A 175 17.89 -8.84 -7.23
CA ARG A 175 16.52 -8.47 -7.65
C ARG A 175 15.55 -9.65 -7.64
N ALA A 176 16.01 -10.85 -8.00
CA ALA A 176 15.17 -12.04 -8.02
C ALA A 176 14.86 -12.57 -6.59
N ILE A 177 15.80 -12.40 -5.66
CA ILE A 177 15.59 -12.71 -4.23
C ILE A 177 14.66 -11.68 -3.59
N ALA A 178 14.94 -10.39 -3.81
CA ALA A 178 14.19 -9.28 -3.24
C ALA A 178 12.68 -9.34 -3.49
N SER A 179 11.92 -8.67 -2.63
CA SER A 179 10.49 -8.44 -2.86
C SER A 179 10.25 -7.41 -3.97
N THR A 180 9.04 -7.43 -4.54
CA THR A 180 8.69 -6.58 -5.68
C THR A 180 7.99 -5.29 -5.23
N PRO A 181 8.25 -4.14 -5.89
CA PRO A 181 9.14 -3.95 -7.04
C PRO A 181 10.63 -3.87 -6.65
N ALA A 182 11.49 -4.61 -7.36
CA ALA A 182 12.88 -4.83 -6.94
C ALA A 182 13.72 -3.55 -6.78
N GLN A 183 13.36 -2.45 -7.45
CA GLN A 183 14.01 -1.14 -7.30
C GLN A 183 13.87 -0.55 -5.88
N GLN A 184 12.85 -0.95 -5.13
CA GLN A 184 12.63 -0.53 -3.75
C GLN A 184 13.38 -1.42 -2.75
N PHE A 185 13.56 -2.70 -3.07
CA PHE A 185 14.06 -3.71 -2.14
C PHE A 185 15.52 -4.12 -2.34
N VAL A 186 16.15 -3.70 -3.43
CA VAL A 186 17.58 -3.90 -3.68
C VAL A 186 18.33 -2.60 -3.36
N GLN A 187 19.19 -2.63 -2.34
CA GLN A 187 19.95 -1.48 -1.87
C GLN A 187 21.45 -1.80 -1.80
N SER A 188 22.29 -0.78 -1.59
CA SER A 188 23.74 -0.92 -1.47
C SER A 188 24.20 -0.57 -0.05
N LEU A 189 25.11 -1.35 0.54
CA LEU A 189 25.75 -1.03 1.82
C LEU A 189 26.62 0.24 1.75
N LEU A 190 26.97 0.68 0.53
CA LEU A 190 27.72 1.91 0.29
C LEU A 190 26.81 3.14 0.13
N ASP A 191 25.49 2.95 0.10
CA ASP A 191 24.55 4.05 -0.02
C ASP A 191 24.39 4.77 1.33
N ALA A 192 24.73 6.07 1.36
CA ALA A 192 24.58 6.89 2.56
C ALA A 192 23.13 7.04 3.03
N GLN A 193 22.15 6.81 2.14
CA GLN A 193 20.72 6.86 2.45
C GLN A 193 20.10 5.47 2.69
N LEU A 194 20.91 4.41 2.77
CA LEU A 194 20.43 3.03 2.92
C LEU A 194 19.39 2.89 4.04
N GLU A 195 19.72 3.39 5.24
CA GLU A 195 18.84 3.28 6.40
C GLU A 195 17.51 4.00 6.19
N GLU A 196 17.52 5.19 5.61
CA GLU A 196 16.30 5.96 5.35
C GLU A 196 15.41 5.26 4.33
N LYS A 197 16.00 4.74 3.25
CA LYS A 197 15.29 3.97 2.22
C LYS A 197 14.66 2.72 2.81
N LEU A 198 15.42 1.95 3.58
CA LEU A 198 14.90 0.74 4.23
C LEU A 198 13.79 1.05 5.24
N LEU A 199 13.93 2.10 6.06
CA LEU A 199 12.87 2.49 6.99
C LEU A 199 11.58 2.87 6.24
N LYS A 200 11.69 3.67 5.18
CA LYS A 200 10.55 4.07 4.36
C LYS A 200 9.82 2.86 3.77
N GLU A 201 10.57 1.94 3.20
CA GLU A 201 10.01 0.74 2.60
C GLU A 201 9.51 -0.25 3.64
N MET A 202 10.15 -0.39 4.81
CA MET A 202 9.66 -1.25 5.90
C MET A 202 8.34 -0.73 6.49
N VAL A 203 8.18 0.59 6.57
CA VAL A 203 6.91 1.23 6.90
C VAL A 203 5.87 0.92 5.83
N SER A 204 6.21 1.06 4.54
CA SER A 204 5.31 0.67 3.44
C SER A 204 5.03 -0.85 3.42
N CYS A 205 5.97 -1.66 3.89
CA CYS A 205 5.88 -3.11 3.96
C CYS A 205 5.09 -3.62 5.16
N GLY A 206 5.03 -2.87 6.26
CA GLY A 206 4.04 -3.11 7.30
C GLY A 206 2.61 -2.81 6.85
N VAL A 207 2.43 -2.32 5.62
CA VAL A 207 1.21 -1.68 5.10
C VAL A 207 0.76 -2.30 3.78
N THR A 208 1.07 -3.58 3.57
CA THR A 208 0.29 -4.34 2.59
C THR A 208 -0.76 -5.12 3.35
N CYS A 209 -1.91 -4.47 3.61
CA CYS A 209 -3.21 -5.01 3.21
C CYS A 209 -3.07 -6.44 2.69
N ARG A 210 -3.42 -7.48 3.46
CA ARG A 210 -4.14 -8.59 2.82
C ARG A 210 -5.36 -7.89 2.25
N GLN A 211 -5.28 -7.46 0.98
CA GLN A 211 -6.10 -6.37 0.47
C GLN A 211 -7.53 -6.63 0.87
N THR A 212 -8.05 -5.80 1.76
CA THR A 212 -9.41 -5.96 2.23
C THR A 212 -10.26 -5.87 0.99
N PRO A 213 -11.06 -6.91 0.66
CA PRO A 213 -11.90 -6.85 -0.51
C PRO A 213 -12.73 -5.56 -0.45
N LEU A 214 -12.88 -4.92 -1.61
CA LEU A 214 -13.51 -3.61 -1.73
C LEU A 214 -14.51 -3.64 -2.88
N GLU A 215 -15.70 -3.12 -2.64
CA GLU A 215 -16.66 -2.79 -3.68
C GLU A 215 -16.64 -1.27 -3.86
N LEU A 216 -16.07 -0.80 -4.96
CA LEU A 216 -15.87 0.62 -5.23
C LEU A 216 -16.81 1.07 -6.34
N VAL A 217 -17.63 2.10 -6.12
CA VAL A 217 -18.51 2.67 -7.15
C VAL A 217 -18.20 4.14 -7.34
N PHE A 218 -17.86 4.55 -8.55
CA PHE A 218 -17.75 5.96 -8.91
C PHE A 218 -19.11 6.50 -9.35
N VAL A 219 -19.54 7.62 -8.77
CA VAL A 219 -20.77 8.35 -9.12
C VAL A 219 -20.35 9.69 -9.70
N ILE A 220 -20.43 9.81 -11.03
CA ILE A 220 -19.76 10.85 -11.80
C ILE A 220 -20.77 11.82 -12.37
N ASP A 221 -20.65 13.08 -11.99
CA ASP A 221 -21.45 14.18 -12.54
C ASP A 221 -21.02 14.52 -13.98
N SER A 222 -22.02 14.64 -14.85
CA SER A 222 -21.92 15.04 -16.24
C SER A 222 -22.98 16.09 -16.58
N SER A 223 -23.37 16.90 -15.60
CA SER A 223 -24.28 18.03 -15.73
C SER A 223 -23.72 19.14 -16.63
N GLU A 224 -24.56 20.13 -16.92
CA GLU A 224 -24.20 21.30 -17.73
C GLU A 224 -23.06 22.12 -17.09
N SER A 225 -23.03 22.26 -15.76
CA SER A 225 -22.01 23.04 -15.03
C SER A 225 -20.61 22.46 -15.20
N VAL A 226 -20.49 21.13 -15.21
CA VAL A 226 -19.21 20.45 -15.44
C VAL A 226 -18.65 20.82 -16.81
N GLY A 227 -19.46 20.76 -17.86
CA GLY A 227 -18.99 20.96 -19.23
C GLY A 227 -18.11 19.81 -19.77
N PRO A 228 -17.98 19.70 -21.11
CA PRO A 228 -17.30 18.56 -21.74
C PRO A 228 -15.78 18.53 -21.50
N GLU A 229 -15.14 19.68 -21.32
CA GLU A 229 -13.69 19.75 -21.06
C GLU A 229 -13.34 19.19 -19.68
N ASN A 230 -14.03 19.66 -18.63
CA ASN A 230 -13.81 19.16 -17.27
C ASN A 230 -14.24 17.71 -17.12
N PHE A 231 -15.29 17.29 -17.83
CA PHE A 231 -15.70 15.88 -17.84
C PHE A 231 -14.57 14.95 -18.31
N ASN A 232 -13.73 15.37 -19.27
CA ASN A 232 -12.55 14.60 -19.65
C ASN A 232 -11.50 14.57 -18.53
N VAL A 233 -11.33 15.65 -17.78
CA VAL A 233 -10.44 15.68 -16.60
C VAL A 233 -10.92 14.71 -15.52
N ILE A 234 -12.24 14.65 -15.26
CA ILE A 234 -12.82 13.68 -14.31
C ILE A 234 -12.56 12.25 -14.79
N LYS A 235 -12.73 11.95 -16.08
CA LYS A 235 -12.44 10.62 -16.65
C LYS A 235 -10.98 10.23 -16.45
N ASP A 236 -10.04 11.15 -16.66
CA ASP A 236 -8.62 10.90 -16.44
C ASP A 236 -8.30 10.68 -14.96
N PHE A 237 -8.90 11.48 -14.07
CA PHE A 237 -8.78 11.33 -12.62
C PHE A 237 -9.30 9.97 -12.14
N VAL A 238 -10.51 9.57 -12.54
CA VAL A 238 -11.09 8.26 -12.20
C VAL A 238 -10.22 7.12 -12.72
N ASN A 239 -9.68 7.22 -13.94
CA ASN A 239 -8.74 6.24 -14.48
C ASN A 239 -7.44 6.15 -13.66
N ALA A 240 -6.91 7.28 -13.18
CA ALA A 240 -5.73 7.32 -12.32
C ALA A 240 -6.00 6.68 -10.95
N LEU A 241 -7.21 6.85 -10.39
CA LEU A 241 -7.64 6.14 -9.19
C LEU A 241 -7.76 4.63 -9.44
N ILE A 242 -8.35 4.21 -10.57
CA ILE A 242 -8.45 2.79 -10.95
C ILE A 242 -7.07 2.12 -11.11
N ASP A 243 -6.07 2.85 -11.59
CA ASP A 243 -4.70 2.33 -11.71
C ASP A 243 -4.07 2.01 -10.34
N ARG A 244 -4.42 2.79 -9.33
CA ARG A 244 -3.98 2.60 -7.94
C ARG A 244 -4.81 1.55 -7.21
N ALA A 245 -6.10 1.42 -7.58
CA ALA A 245 -6.96 0.37 -7.07
C ALA A 245 -6.44 -1.00 -7.54
N SER A 246 -6.38 -1.95 -6.63
CA SER A 246 -5.94 -3.30 -6.94
C SER A 246 -7.08 -4.16 -7.44
N VAL A 247 -7.58 -3.79 -8.62
CA VAL A 247 -8.72 -4.41 -9.29
C VAL A 247 -8.43 -5.88 -9.61
N ARG A 248 -9.11 -6.78 -8.91
CA ARG A 248 -9.14 -8.24 -9.15
C ARG A 248 -10.48 -8.80 -8.68
N ARG A 249 -10.83 -10.00 -9.14
CA ARG A 249 -12.10 -10.65 -8.78
C ARG A 249 -12.25 -10.89 -7.28
N ASP A 250 -11.15 -11.18 -6.60
CA ASP A 250 -11.10 -11.52 -5.18
C ASP A 250 -10.83 -10.30 -4.28
N THR A 251 -10.23 -9.23 -4.80
CA THR A 251 -9.91 -8.01 -4.05
C THR A 251 -10.92 -6.90 -4.34
N THR A 252 -10.65 -6.03 -5.31
CA THR A 252 -11.47 -4.84 -5.61
C THR A 252 -12.31 -5.04 -6.88
N ARG A 253 -13.63 -4.87 -6.76
CA ARG A 253 -14.55 -4.76 -7.90
C ARG A 253 -15.01 -3.30 -8.05
N VAL A 254 -15.15 -2.85 -9.30
CA VAL A 254 -15.45 -1.44 -9.60
C VAL A 254 -16.76 -1.33 -10.38
N GLY A 255 -17.65 -0.46 -9.92
CA GLY A 255 -18.82 0.01 -10.65
C GLY A 255 -18.69 1.48 -11.03
N VAL A 256 -19.44 1.92 -12.03
CA VAL A 256 -19.46 3.31 -12.50
C VAL A 256 -20.90 3.70 -12.83
N VAL A 257 -21.38 4.75 -12.18
CA VAL A 257 -22.65 5.42 -12.45
C VAL A 257 -22.34 6.82 -12.96
N LEU A 258 -22.82 7.13 -14.15
CA LEU A 258 -22.73 8.44 -14.77
C LEU A 258 -24.09 9.13 -14.63
N TYR A 259 -24.13 10.39 -14.22
CA TYR A 259 -25.40 11.09 -14.05
C TYR A 259 -25.40 12.54 -14.49
N SER A 260 -26.60 13.04 -14.77
CA SER A 260 -26.98 14.44 -14.97
C SER A 260 -28.47 14.53 -14.59
N HIS A 261 -29.40 14.88 -15.49
CA HIS A 261 -30.85 14.69 -15.37
C HIS A 261 -31.28 13.23 -15.61
N LEU A 262 -30.40 12.42 -16.22
CA LEU A 262 -30.53 10.97 -16.35
C LEU A 262 -29.39 10.30 -15.60
N ASN A 263 -29.60 9.05 -15.22
CA ASN A 263 -28.57 8.18 -14.65
C ASN A 263 -28.31 6.99 -15.59
N ALA A 264 -27.04 6.64 -15.76
CA ALA A 264 -26.59 5.52 -16.58
C ALA A 264 -25.59 4.68 -15.79
N VAL A 265 -25.87 3.38 -15.64
CA VAL A 265 -24.90 2.42 -15.10
C VAL A 265 -23.96 2.02 -16.23
N VAL A 266 -22.76 2.60 -16.22
CA VAL A 266 -21.72 2.32 -17.22
C VAL A 266 -21.07 0.97 -16.94
N LEU A 267 -20.83 0.66 -15.66
CA LEU A 267 -20.31 -0.62 -15.18
C LEU A 267 -21.01 -1.02 -13.89
N SER A 268 -21.38 -2.29 -13.77
CA SER A 268 -21.95 -2.85 -12.53
C SER A 268 -20.94 -3.75 -11.81
N LEU A 269 -20.98 -3.80 -10.47
CA LEU A 269 -20.10 -4.66 -9.65
C LEU A 269 -20.24 -6.16 -9.97
N GLY A 270 -21.38 -6.57 -10.54
CA GLY A 270 -21.63 -7.95 -10.97
C GLY A 270 -20.96 -8.33 -12.30
N GLN A 271 -20.48 -7.35 -13.07
CA GLN A 271 -19.75 -7.59 -14.32
C GLN A 271 -18.28 -7.85 -13.97
N GLU A 272 -17.79 -9.04 -14.31
CA GLU A 272 -16.38 -9.41 -14.10
C GLU A 272 -15.47 -8.72 -15.14
N ALA A 273 -15.29 -7.41 -14.99
CA ALA A 273 -14.43 -6.61 -15.87
C ALA A 273 -12.99 -6.52 -15.33
N THR A 274 -12.04 -6.63 -16.25
CA THR A 274 -10.61 -6.37 -15.98
C THR A 274 -10.37 -4.88 -15.78
N ARG A 275 -9.23 -4.53 -15.15
CA ARG A 275 -8.82 -3.12 -14.98
C ARG A 275 -8.85 -2.36 -16.32
N ASP A 276 -8.32 -2.95 -17.38
CA ASP A 276 -8.23 -2.28 -18.68
C ASP A 276 -9.60 -2.08 -19.33
N GLU A 277 -10.52 -3.03 -19.17
CA GLU A 277 -11.91 -2.91 -19.62
C GLU A 277 -12.66 -1.82 -18.85
N ILE A 278 -12.51 -1.76 -17.53
CA ILE A 278 -13.10 -0.70 -16.70
C ILE A 278 -12.60 0.66 -17.17
N LYS A 279 -11.28 0.82 -17.32
CA LYS A 279 -10.69 2.07 -17.79
C LYS A 279 -11.15 2.45 -19.20
N SER A 280 -11.32 1.45 -20.07
CA SER A 280 -11.83 1.67 -21.43
C SER A 280 -13.28 2.15 -21.41
N ALA A 281 -14.13 1.54 -20.58
CA ALA A 281 -15.50 1.97 -20.39
C ALA A 281 -15.57 3.41 -19.85
N VAL A 282 -14.78 3.76 -18.83
CA VAL A 282 -14.65 5.13 -18.33
C VAL A 282 -14.25 6.10 -19.44
N ARG A 283 -13.23 5.77 -20.26
CA ARG A 283 -12.82 6.61 -21.40
C ARG A 283 -13.91 6.77 -22.47
N SER A 284 -14.76 5.77 -22.65
CA SER A 284 -15.85 5.79 -23.65
C SER A 284 -17.12 6.52 -23.20
N MET A 285 -17.21 6.94 -21.93
CA MET A 285 -18.37 7.67 -21.43
C MET A 285 -18.61 8.95 -22.25
N THR A 286 -19.87 9.17 -22.63
CA THR A 286 -20.34 10.32 -23.40
C THR A 286 -20.94 11.35 -22.46
N TYR A 287 -20.58 12.62 -22.64
CA TYR A 287 -21.09 13.73 -21.85
C TYR A 287 -22.59 13.95 -22.10
N MET A 288 -23.37 14.15 -21.02
CA MET A 288 -24.83 14.33 -21.06
C MET A 288 -25.24 15.82 -21.10
N GLY A 289 -24.81 16.61 -20.12
CA GLY A 289 -24.87 18.08 -20.14
C GLY A 289 -26.19 18.74 -19.75
N GLU A 290 -27.03 18.11 -18.94
CA GLU A 290 -28.30 18.71 -18.51
C GLU A 290 -28.66 18.26 -17.10
N GLY A 291 -28.89 19.19 -16.16
CA GLY A 291 -29.35 18.93 -14.79
C GLY A 291 -28.38 18.12 -13.90
N THR A 292 -28.63 18.14 -12.59
CA THR A 292 -27.76 17.49 -11.58
C THR A 292 -28.63 16.69 -10.59
N PHE A 293 -29.13 15.52 -11.01
CA PHE A 293 -30.05 14.69 -10.22
C PHE A 293 -29.29 13.78 -9.27
N THR A 294 -28.63 14.38 -8.28
CA THR A 294 -27.72 13.73 -7.33
C THR A 294 -28.43 12.71 -6.45
N GLY A 295 -29.67 12.98 -6.03
CA GLY A 295 -30.46 12.03 -5.23
C GLY A 295 -30.75 10.75 -6.01
N SER A 296 -31.17 10.89 -7.28
CA SER A 296 -31.36 9.78 -8.20
C SER A 296 -30.05 9.02 -8.46
N ALA A 297 -28.92 9.71 -8.59
CA ALA A 297 -27.63 9.09 -8.80
C ALA A 297 -27.17 8.24 -7.61
N ILE A 298 -27.32 8.74 -6.38
CA ILE A 298 -27.02 7.98 -5.15
C ILE A 298 -27.95 6.78 -5.02
N GLN A 299 -29.24 6.94 -5.32
CA GLN A 299 -30.17 5.81 -5.34
C GLN A 299 -29.75 4.74 -6.36
N GLN A 300 -29.32 5.15 -7.56
CA GLN A 300 -28.84 4.25 -8.60
C GLN A 300 -27.54 3.54 -8.18
N ALA A 301 -26.62 4.23 -7.51
CA ALA A 301 -25.42 3.64 -6.92
C ALA A 301 -25.78 2.57 -5.87
N SER A 302 -26.74 2.86 -4.98
CA SER A 302 -27.26 1.89 -4.01
C SER A 302 -27.84 0.64 -4.69
N GLN A 303 -28.46 0.76 -5.87
CA GLN A 303 -28.86 -0.41 -6.67
C GLN A 303 -27.67 -1.20 -7.19
N VAL A 304 -26.60 -0.54 -7.66
CA VAL A 304 -25.36 -1.21 -8.10
C VAL A 304 -24.73 -1.99 -6.95
N PHE A 305 -24.73 -1.44 -5.74
CA PHE A 305 -24.26 -2.12 -4.52
C PHE A 305 -25.08 -3.34 -4.09
N LYS A 306 -26.26 -3.58 -4.66
CA LYS A 306 -26.97 -4.85 -4.41
C LYS A 306 -26.23 -6.08 -4.96
N ALA A 307 -25.32 -5.88 -5.92
CA ALA A 307 -24.43 -6.93 -6.42
C ALA A 307 -23.13 -7.08 -5.59
N ALA A 308 -22.96 -6.29 -4.51
CA ALA A 308 -21.80 -6.35 -3.63
C ALA A 308 -21.68 -7.73 -2.96
N ARG A 309 -20.45 -8.20 -2.76
CA ARG A 309 -20.18 -9.43 -2.01
C ARG A 309 -20.57 -9.24 -0.54
N PRO A 310 -21.16 -10.25 0.11
CA PRO A 310 -21.48 -10.18 1.54
C PRO A 310 -20.23 -9.93 2.39
N GLY A 311 -20.33 -9.03 3.37
CA GLY A 311 -19.25 -8.74 4.32
C GLY A 311 -18.08 -7.93 3.72
N VAL A 312 -18.18 -7.48 2.47
CA VAL A 312 -17.16 -6.67 1.81
C VAL A 312 -17.47 -5.19 1.99
N ARG A 313 -16.44 -4.37 2.27
CA ARG A 313 -16.57 -2.91 2.42
C ARG A 313 -17.10 -2.29 1.12
N LYS A 314 -18.07 -1.37 1.23
CA LYS A 314 -18.71 -0.69 0.10
C LYS A 314 -18.37 0.78 0.15
N VAL A 315 -17.71 1.29 -0.88
CA VAL A 315 -17.28 2.68 -0.98
C VAL A 315 -17.83 3.32 -2.25
N ALA A 316 -18.57 4.40 -2.11
CA ALA A 316 -18.97 5.28 -3.20
C ALA A 316 -18.06 6.51 -3.24
N VAL A 317 -17.57 6.89 -4.41
CA VAL A 317 -16.86 8.16 -4.64
C VAL A 317 -17.72 9.01 -5.55
N ILE A 318 -18.31 10.06 -4.98
CA ILE A 318 -19.19 11.01 -5.67
C ILE A 318 -18.34 12.20 -6.13
N ILE A 319 -18.42 12.56 -7.40
CA ILE A 319 -17.69 13.70 -7.98
C ILE A 319 -18.72 14.63 -8.60
N THR A 320 -18.81 15.88 -8.13
CA THR A 320 -19.79 16.88 -8.59
C THR A 320 -19.28 18.31 -8.43
N ASP A 321 -19.81 19.23 -9.25
CA ASP A 321 -19.59 20.68 -9.12
C ASP A 321 -20.89 21.49 -8.95
N GLY A 322 -22.02 20.80 -8.85
CA GLY A 322 -23.34 21.41 -8.87
C GLY A 322 -24.18 20.98 -7.67
N GLN A 323 -24.98 21.91 -7.15
CA GLN A 323 -26.02 21.60 -6.18
C GLN A 323 -27.07 20.67 -6.79
N ALA A 324 -27.64 19.80 -5.95
CA ALA A 324 -28.70 18.89 -6.35
C ALA A 324 -29.91 19.65 -6.88
N ASP A 325 -30.38 19.23 -8.05
CA ASP A 325 -31.50 19.87 -8.71
C ASP A 325 -32.82 19.53 -8.00
N LYS A 326 -33.61 20.55 -7.66
CA LYS A 326 -34.93 20.39 -7.01
C LYS A 326 -35.96 19.67 -7.89
N ARG A 327 -35.70 19.57 -9.20
CA ARG A 327 -36.51 18.79 -10.15
C ARG A 327 -36.27 17.30 -10.04
N ASP A 328 -35.22 16.86 -9.32
CA ASP A 328 -34.99 15.45 -9.04
C ASP A 328 -36.17 14.87 -8.26
N SER A 329 -36.77 13.81 -8.80
CA SER A 329 -37.87 13.10 -8.16
C SER A 329 -37.46 12.37 -6.86
N VAL A 330 -36.16 12.19 -6.65
CA VAL A 330 -35.57 11.56 -5.47
C VAL A 330 -34.93 12.63 -4.60
N SER A 331 -35.46 12.80 -3.37
CA SER A 331 -34.82 13.65 -2.36
C SER A 331 -33.41 13.14 -2.04
N LEU A 332 -32.46 14.07 -1.99
CA LEU A 332 -31.07 13.81 -1.66
C LEU A 332 -30.94 13.18 -0.26
N GLU A 333 -31.61 13.76 0.75
CA GLU A 333 -31.58 13.29 2.13
C GLU A 333 -32.05 11.84 2.24
N ARG A 334 -33.12 11.49 1.49
CA ARG A 334 -33.64 10.12 1.47
C ARG A 334 -32.64 9.15 0.85
N ALA A 335 -32.02 9.53 -0.27
CA ALA A 335 -31.05 8.68 -0.95
C ALA A 335 -29.80 8.44 -0.11
N VAL A 336 -29.28 9.49 0.54
CA VAL A 336 -28.16 9.42 1.49
C VAL A 336 -28.50 8.49 2.66
N THR A 337 -29.67 8.67 3.28
CA THR A 337 -30.10 7.84 4.43
C THR A 337 -30.21 6.36 4.04
N GLU A 338 -30.74 6.06 2.84
CA GLU A 338 -30.82 4.69 2.31
C GLU A 338 -29.43 4.09 2.06
N ALA A 339 -28.51 4.88 1.51
CA ALA A 339 -27.14 4.45 1.24
C ALA A 339 -26.37 4.15 2.55
N GLN A 340 -26.45 5.05 3.53
CA GLN A 340 -25.85 4.87 4.85
C GLN A 340 -26.45 3.65 5.58
N GLY A 341 -27.79 3.49 5.55
CA GLY A 341 -28.46 2.31 6.10
C GLY A 341 -28.07 0.98 5.42
N SER A 342 -27.53 1.05 4.20
CA SER A 342 -26.98 -0.08 3.44
C SER A 342 -25.48 -0.32 3.66
N ASN A 343 -24.89 0.40 4.63
CA ASN A 343 -23.48 0.40 4.97
C ASN A 343 -22.58 0.74 3.77
N ILE A 344 -22.99 1.75 2.99
CA ILE A 344 -22.20 2.34 1.92
C ILE A 344 -21.51 3.57 2.48
N GLU A 345 -20.19 3.54 2.50
CA GLU A 345 -19.34 4.67 2.86
C GLU A 345 -19.21 5.60 1.66
N MET A 346 -19.47 6.88 1.85
CA MET A 346 -19.53 7.86 0.77
C MET A 346 -18.43 8.90 0.95
N PHE A 347 -17.53 8.96 -0.04
CA PHE A 347 -16.57 10.04 -0.22
C PHE A 347 -17.11 11.00 -1.26
N VAL A 348 -16.98 12.29 -1.01
CA VAL A 348 -17.51 13.34 -1.87
C VAL A 348 -16.40 14.28 -2.27
N ILE A 349 -16.21 14.44 -3.58
CA ILE A 349 -15.31 15.39 -4.18
C ILE A 349 -16.16 16.50 -4.81
N GLY A 350 -16.18 17.66 -4.16
CA GLY A 350 -16.87 18.85 -4.64
C GLY A 350 -15.90 19.79 -5.32
N VAL A 351 -16.20 20.20 -6.55
CA VAL A 351 -15.44 21.23 -7.25
C VAL A 351 -16.18 22.56 -7.16
N VAL A 352 -15.63 23.51 -6.41
CA VAL A 352 -16.23 24.85 -6.23
C VAL A 352 -15.14 25.85 -5.87
N ASN A 353 -15.20 27.04 -6.47
CA ASN A 353 -14.29 28.12 -6.11
C ASN A 353 -14.71 28.72 -4.76
N GLY A 354 -13.77 28.93 -3.83
CA GLY A 354 -14.08 29.59 -2.55
C GLY A 354 -14.67 31.01 -2.65
N SER A 355 -14.57 31.65 -3.82
CA SER A 355 -15.19 32.94 -4.11
C SER A 355 -16.62 32.83 -4.66
N ASP A 356 -17.12 31.61 -4.89
CA ASP A 356 -18.47 31.38 -5.40
C ASP A 356 -19.52 31.79 -4.35
N PRO A 357 -20.53 32.61 -4.70
CA PRO A 357 -21.59 33.01 -3.77
C PRO A 357 -22.37 31.84 -3.16
N LEU A 358 -22.42 30.68 -3.84
CA LEU A 358 -23.11 29.47 -3.42
C LEU A 358 -22.21 28.50 -2.64
N TYR A 359 -20.93 28.84 -2.43
CA TYR A 359 -19.95 27.96 -1.78
C TYR A 359 -20.45 27.35 -0.47
N GLU A 360 -21.01 28.16 0.44
CA GLU A 360 -21.48 27.67 1.75
C GLU A 360 -22.74 26.79 1.66
N GLU A 361 -23.59 27.00 0.66
CA GLU A 361 -24.77 26.16 0.44
C GLU A 361 -24.37 24.82 -0.19
N PHE A 362 -23.51 24.87 -1.21
CA PHE A 362 -22.95 23.67 -1.83
C PHE A 362 -22.16 22.83 -0.82
N LYS A 363 -21.31 23.44 -0.01
CA LYS A 363 -20.55 22.76 1.04
C LYS A 363 -21.44 22.00 2.04
N LYS A 364 -22.59 22.57 2.42
CA LYS A 364 -23.56 21.87 3.30
C LYS A 364 -24.15 20.64 2.62
N GLU A 365 -24.37 20.71 1.31
CA GLU A 365 -24.86 19.57 0.54
C GLU A 365 -23.81 18.45 0.45
N LEU A 366 -22.53 18.79 0.28
CA LEU A 366 -21.44 17.81 0.32
C LEU A 366 -21.33 17.11 1.67
N TYR A 367 -21.46 17.87 2.77
CA TYR A 367 -21.45 17.33 4.13
C TYR A 367 -22.68 16.45 4.41
N LEU A 368 -23.83 16.78 3.83
CA LEU A 368 -25.00 15.91 3.89
C LEU A 368 -24.74 14.57 3.18
N MET A 369 -24.02 14.57 2.05
CA MET A 369 -23.76 13.37 1.26
C MET A 369 -22.66 12.48 1.82
N ALA A 370 -21.64 13.05 2.44
CA ALA A 370 -20.48 12.32 2.90
C ALA A 370 -20.78 11.46 4.15
N SER A 371 -19.91 10.49 4.40
CA SER A 371 -19.91 9.74 5.67
C SER A 371 -19.14 10.50 6.75
N ASP A 372 -19.50 10.28 8.01
CA ASP A 372 -18.78 10.87 9.14
C ASP A 372 -17.44 10.15 9.42
N PRO A 373 -16.39 10.87 9.86
CA PRO A 373 -16.33 12.32 9.98
C PRO A 373 -16.09 13.00 8.62
N ASP A 374 -16.73 14.16 8.40
CA ASP A 374 -16.56 14.96 7.17
C ASP A 374 -15.10 15.28 6.83
N SER A 375 -14.24 15.44 7.86
CA SER A 375 -12.81 15.72 7.69
C SER A 375 -12.06 14.67 6.87
N ASP A 376 -12.60 13.46 6.81
CA ASP A 376 -11.97 12.32 6.17
C ASP A 376 -12.67 11.97 4.85
N HIS A 377 -13.87 12.49 4.60
CA HIS A 377 -14.75 12.05 3.50
C HIS A 377 -15.15 13.15 2.53
N VAL A 378 -14.87 14.42 2.83
CA VAL A 378 -15.21 15.55 1.96
C VAL A 378 -13.94 16.22 1.47
N TYR A 379 -13.81 16.30 0.14
CA TYR A 379 -12.72 16.99 -0.50
C TYR A 379 -13.25 18.12 -1.37
N LEU A 380 -12.78 19.33 -1.09
CA LEU A 380 -13.15 20.55 -1.80
C LEU A 380 -11.98 20.98 -2.69
N ILE A 381 -12.26 21.18 -3.97
CA ILE A 381 -11.27 21.54 -4.97
C ILE A 381 -11.71 22.81 -5.70
N ASP A 382 -10.81 23.78 -5.87
CA ASP A 382 -11.13 25.05 -6.52
C ASP A 382 -11.46 24.89 -8.01
N GLU A 383 -10.72 24.01 -8.72
CA GLU A 383 -10.86 23.80 -10.17
C GLU A 383 -10.57 22.36 -10.57
N PHE A 384 -11.28 21.82 -11.57
CA PHE A 384 -11.07 20.45 -12.06
C PHE A 384 -9.62 20.14 -12.45
N LYS A 385 -8.86 21.12 -12.96
CA LYS A 385 -7.48 20.92 -13.41
C LYS A 385 -6.52 20.52 -12.28
N THR A 386 -6.88 20.74 -11.02
CA THR A 386 -6.03 20.37 -9.87
C THR A 386 -6.31 18.94 -9.39
N LEU A 387 -7.42 18.30 -9.81
CA LEU A 387 -7.75 16.91 -9.48
C LEU A 387 -6.59 15.92 -9.67
N PRO A 388 -5.83 15.94 -10.79
CA PRO A 388 -4.73 14.99 -10.99
C PRO A 388 -3.52 15.24 -10.06
N GLY A 389 -3.36 16.47 -9.57
CA GLY A 389 -2.20 16.92 -8.78
C GLY A 389 -2.44 16.94 -7.27
N ASP A 390 -3.70 16.91 -6.81
CA ASP A 390 -4.03 16.94 -5.40
C ASP A 390 -3.95 15.55 -4.77
N SER A 391 -2.91 15.35 -3.96
CA SER A 391 -2.63 14.09 -3.27
C SER A 391 -3.54 13.78 -2.08
N SER A 392 -4.35 14.74 -1.60
CA SER A 392 -5.26 14.53 -0.45
C SER A 392 -6.22 13.36 -0.68
N HIS A 393 -6.62 13.19 -1.94
CA HIS A 393 -7.52 12.16 -2.44
C HIS A 393 -6.92 10.75 -2.49
N ASN A 394 -5.60 10.63 -2.39
CA ASN A 394 -4.91 9.35 -2.60
C ASN A 394 -5.31 8.29 -1.57
N HIS A 395 -5.82 8.69 -0.41
CA HIS A 395 -6.22 7.79 0.66
C HIS A 395 -7.60 7.16 0.45
N MET A 396 -8.52 7.77 -0.33
CA MET A 396 -9.90 7.28 -0.51
C MET A 396 -9.99 5.81 -0.94
N ILE A 397 -9.01 5.34 -1.70
CA ILE A 397 -8.95 3.99 -2.24
C ILE A 397 -7.73 3.20 -1.72
N GLN A 398 -6.99 3.74 -0.76
CA GLN A 398 -5.83 3.09 -0.14
C GLN A 398 -6.19 2.59 1.27
N TYR A 399 -6.76 1.38 1.33
CA TYR A 399 -6.94 0.63 2.58
C TYR A 399 -6.76 -0.87 2.31
#